data_AF-A0A815RG29-F1
#
_entry.id   AF-A0A815RG29-F1
#
_cell.length_a   1.000
_cell.length_b   1.000
_cell.length_c   1.000
_cell.angle_alpha   90.00
_cell.angle_beta   90.00
_cell.angle_gamma   90.00
#
_symmetry.space_group_name_H-M   'P 1'
#
loop_
_entity.id
_entity.type
_entity.pdbx_description
1 polymer ?
#
loop_
_entity_poly.entity_id
_entity_poly.type
_entity_poly.pdbx_seq_one_letter_code
_entity_poly.pdbx_strand_id
1 'polypeptide(L)'
;MLLSSFRKAYLPIIHVKHDSSTLTSPLHPSHAGNELEDYAKPLTTNNEPLLHKSVNSAFIGTDLEKRLREQGTLSLVIVGLTTNHCCETTTRMAGNLGFRCILCKTIKANEVHFNTLASLNEEFATIVTTKQILESIATL
;
A
#
# COMPACT_ATOMS: atom_id res chain seq x y z
N MET A 1 -8.41 12.11 0.88
CA MET A 1 -8.17 12.74 -0.44
C MET A 1 -7.82 11.69 -1.50
N LEU A 2 -6.69 10.97 -1.39
CA LEU A 2 -6.30 9.97 -2.39
C LEU A 2 -7.29 8.79 -2.52
N LEU A 3 -7.60 8.12 -1.41
CA LEU A 3 -8.55 7.00 -1.38
C LEU A 3 -9.92 7.39 -1.95
N SER A 4 -10.41 8.57 -1.57
CA SER A 4 -11.66 9.12 -2.11
C SER A 4 -11.61 9.35 -3.63
N SER A 5 -10.48 9.78 -4.17
CA SER A 5 -10.32 9.97 -5.62
C SER A 5 -10.27 8.65 -6.38
N PHE A 6 -9.59 7.63 -5.85
CA PHE A 6 -9.64 6.28 -6.41
C PHE A 6 -11.08 5.74 -6.47
N ARG A 7 -11.84 5.92 -5.38
CA ARG A 7 -13.26 5.55 -5.31
C ARG A 7 -14.10 6.27 -6.37
N LYS A 8 -13.92 7.57 -6.52
CA LYS A 8 -14.66 8.38 -7.50
C LYS A 8 -14.34 8.01 -8.95
N ALA A 9 -13.10 7.62 -9.21
CA ALA A 9 -12.63 7.17 -10.53
C ALA A 9 -12.90 5.67 -10.78
N TYR A 10 -13.60 4.98 -9.86
CA TYR A 10 -13.85 3.54 -9.93
C TYR A 10 -12.59 2.68 -10.13
N LEU A 11 -11.46 3.16 -9.62
CA LEU A 11 -10.19 2.43 -9.68
C LEU A 11 -10.18 1.32 -8.61
N PRO A 12 -9.60 0.14 -8.92
CA PRO A 12 -9.47 -0.94 -7.94
C PRO A 12 -8.68 -0.50 -6.70
N ILE A 13 -9.18 -0.88 -5.53
CA ILE A 13 -8.55 -0.59 -4.23
C ILE A 13 -8.41 -1.91 -3.47
N ILE A 14 -7.22 -2.17 -2.93
CA ILE A 14 -6.99 -3.26 -1.98
C ILE A 14 -6.40 -2.65 -0.71
N HIS A 15 -7.08 -2.86 0.41
CA HIS A 15 -6.57 -2.45 1.72
C HIS A 15 -5.69 -3.55 2.28
N VAL A 16 -4.61 -3.16 2.97
CA VAL A 16 -3.69 -4.11 3.58
C VAL A 16 -3.48 -3.72 5.04
N LYS A 17 -3.71 -4.69 5.94
CA LYS A 17 -3.57 -4.54 7.38
C LYS A 17 -2.53 -5.51 7.93
N HIS A 18 -1.68 -5.02 8.82
CA HIS A 18 -0.69 -5.85 9.48
C HIS A 18 -1.21 -6.39 10.81
N ASP A 19 -1.27 -7.70 10.93
CA ASP A 19 -1.67 -8.41 12.13
C ASP A 19 -0.47 -9.14 12.70
N SER A 20 0.09 -8.59 13.77
CA SER A 20 1.25 -9.20 14.42
C SER A 20 0.85 -10.54 15.03
N SER A 21 1.70 -11.56 14.87
CA SER A 21 1.54 -12.85 15.56
C SER A 21 2.05 -12.83 17.01
N THR A 22 2.72 -11.75 17.42
CA THR A 22 3.28 -11.61 18.77
C THR A 22 2.21 -11.05 19.70
N LEU A 23 1.77 -11.83 20.69
CA LEU A 23 0.70 -11.45 21.62
C LEU A 23 0.93 -10.11 22.31
N THR A 24 2.17 -9.74 22.63
CA THR A 24 2.50 -8.47 23.31
C THR A 24 2.64 -7.27 22.37
N SER A 25 2.58 -7.49 21.05
CA SER A 25 2.70 -6.42 20.07
C SER A 25 1.49 -5.50 20.12
N PRO A 26 1.66 -4.16 20.07
CA PRO A 26 0.53 -3.25 19.96
C PRO A 26 -0.29 -3.45 18.67
N LEU A 27 0.31 -4.11 17.66
CA LEU A 27 -0.33 -4.44 16.38
C LEU A 27 -0.93 -5.86 16.37
N HIS A 28 -0.98 -6.57 17.50
CA HIS A 28 -1.69 -7.84 17.58
C HIS A 28 -3.22 -7.61 17.45
N PRO A 29 -3.99 -8.48 16.76
CA PRO A 29 -5.43 -8.30 16.56
C PRO A 29 -6.30 -8.12 17.81
N SER A 30 -5.80 -8.55 18.98
CA SER A 30 -6.49 -8.38 20.26
C SER A 30 -6.30 -6.99 20.88
N HIS A 31 -5.50 -6.12 20.29
CA HIS A 31 -5.16 -4.81 20.83
C HIS A 31 -5.74 -3.67 20.00
N ALA A 32 -6.19 -2.60 20.67
CA ALA A 32 -6.73 -1.40 20.01
C ALA A 32 -5.73 -0.74 19.03
N GLY A 33 -4.41 -0.91 19.26
CA GLY A 33 -3.39 -0.41 18.36
C GLY A 33 -3.37 -1.07 16.97
N ASN A 34 -4.08 -2.19 16.79
CA ASN A 34 -4.27 -2.85 15.50
C ASN A 34 -5.49 -2.30 14.74
N GLU A 35 -6.27 -1.38 15.29
CA GLU A 35 -7.40 -0.78 14.57
C GLU A 35 -6.93 0.04 13.37
N LEU A 36 -7.70 -0.02 12.28
CA LEU A 36 -7.49 0.87 11.14
C LEU A 36 -8.02 2.25 11.48
N GLU A 37 -7.26 3.27 11.11
CA GLU A 37 -7.71 4.65 11.14
C GLU A 37 -8.94 4.84 10.24
N ASP A 38 -9.91 5.66 10.66
CA ASP A 38 -11.18 5.84 9.94
C ASP A 38 -11.00 6.26 8.48
N TYR A 39 -9.98 7.07 8.19
CA TYR A 39 -9.69 7.54 6.84
C TYR A 39 -9.13 6.44 5.91
N ALA A 40 -8.71 5.30 6.44
CA ALA A 40 -8.13 4.17 5.73
C ALA A 40 -9.02 2.91 5.80
N LYS A 41 -10.22 3.00 6.39
CA LYS A 41 -11.14 1.86 6.45
C LYS A 41 -11.72 1.53 5.06
N PRO A 42 -11.86 0.23 4.74
CA PRO A 42 -12.61 -0.21 3.56
C PRO A 42 -14.06 0.25 3.60
N LEU A 43 -14.61 0.61 2.44
CA LEU A 43 -16.05 0.79 2.29
C LEU A 43 -16.72 -0.55 2.00
N THR A 44 -17.59 -0.97 2.92
CA THR A 44 -18.43 -2.17 2.76
C THR A 44 -19.39 -2.03 1.57
N THR A 45 -19.92 -0.83 1.31
CA THR A 45 -20.80 -0.54 0.18
C THR A 45 -20.16 -0.78 -1.18
N ASN A 46 -18.84 -0.70 -1.25
CA ASN A 46 -18.06 -0.87 -2.49
C ASN A 46 -17.38 -2.25 -2.56
N ASN A 47 -17.65 -3.13 -1.58
CA ASN A 47 -17.01 -4.43 -1.42
C ASN A 47 -15.47 -4.35 -1.51
N GLU A 48 -14.88 -3.31 -0.91
CA GLU A 48 -13.43 -3.10 -0.95
C GLU A 48 -12.71 -4.20 -0.14
N PRO A 49 -11.82 -4.99 -0.77
CA PRO A 49 -11.13 -6.08 -0.07
C PRO A 49 -10.17 -5.56 1.00
N LEU A 50 -10.16 -6.25 2.14
CA LEU A 50 -9.18 -6.08 3.21
C LEU A 50 -8.31 -7.32 3.32
N LEU A 51 -7.02 -7.16 3.03
CA LEU A 51 -6.02 -8.20 3.13
C LEU A 51 -5.27 -8.10 4.46
N HIS A 52 -5.08 -9.24 5.12
CA HIS A 52 -4.35 -9.34 6.37
C HIS A 52 -2.98 -9.97 6.13
N LYS A 53 -1.93 -9.44 6.75
CA LYS A 53 -0.56 -9.96 6.66
C LYS A 53 0.14 -9.95 8.02
N SER A 54 1.00 -10.92 8.27
CA SER A 54 1.80 -10.99 9.50
C SER A 54 3.28 -10.65 9.31
N VAL A 55 3.71 -10.42 8.06
CA VAL A 55 5.07 -10.02 7.70
C VAL A 55 5.09 -8.69 6.94
N ASN A 56 6.28 -8.19 6.57
CA ASN A 56 6.43 -6.87 5.95
C ASN A 56 5.79 -6.80 4.56
N SER A 57 6.11 -7.74 3.68
CA SER A 57 5.55 -7.78 2.33
C SER A 57 4.08 -8.17 2.34
N ALA A 58 3.26 -7.42 1.61
CA ALA A 58 1.88 -7.77 1.38
C ALA A 58 1.70 -8.98 0.45
N PHE A 59 2.74 -9.46 -0.23
CA PHE A 59 2.69 -10.62 -1.12
C PHE A 59 2.96 -11.96 -0.41
N ILE A 60 3.60 -11.94 0.76
CA ILE A 60 4.02 -13.17 1.45
C ILE A 60 2.88 -13.64 2.37
N GLY A 61 2.44 -14.88 2.17
CA GLY A 61 1.38 -15.48 2.99
C GLY A 61 -0.02 -14.91 2.73
N THR A 62 -0.22 -14.26 1.58
CA THR A 62 -1.50 -13.68 1.16
C THR A 62 -1.84 -14.12 -0.27
N ASP A 63 -3.03 -13.75 -0.75
CA ASP A 63 -3.46 -13.96 -2.14
C ASP A 63 -3.32 -12.70 -3.01
N LEU A 64 -2.50 -11.72 -2.60
CA LEU A 64 -2.38 -10.43 -3.29
C LEU A 64 -1.96 -10.58 -4.76
N GLU A 65 -0.91 -11.34 -5.04
CA GLU A 65 -0.44 -11.50 -6.43
C GLU A 65 -1.54 -12.10 -7.30
N LYS A 66 -2.18 -13.18 -6.82
CA LYS A 66 -3.26 -13.84 -7.53
C LYS A 66 -4.38 -12.85 -7.89
N ARG A 67 -4.86 -12.06 -6.92
CA ARG A 67 -5.89 -11.03 -7.15
C ARG A 67 -5.46 -10.01 -8.21
N LEU A 68 -4.23 -9.51 -8.12
CA LEU A 68 -3.71 -8.52 -9.07
C LEU A 68 -3.61 -9.08 -10.49
N ARG A 69 -3.19 -10.34 -10.64
CA ARG A 69 -3.12 -11.03 -11.94
C ARG A 69 -4.50 -11.29 -12.52
N GLU A 70 -5.44 -11.77 -11.70
CA GLU A 70 -6.83 -12.03 -12.11
C GLU A 70 -7.54 -10.74 -12.56
N GLN A 71 -7.18 -9.60 -11.96
CA GLN A 71 -7.66 -8.28 -12.36
C GLN A 71 -6.95 -7.71 -13.61
N GLY A 72 -5.93 -8.38 -14.14
CA GLY A 72 -5.11 -7.85 -15.23
C GLY A 72 -4.30 -6.60 -14.85
N THR A 73 -4.01 -6.41 -13.56
CA THR A 73 -3.34 -5.22 -13.05
C THR A 73 -1.88 -5.18 -13.49
N LEU A 74 -1.49 -4.12 -14.19
CA LEU A 74 -0.11 -3.90 -14.66
C LEU A 74 0.66 -2.88 -13.82
N SER A 75 -0.04 -1.96 -13.18
CA SER A 75 0.55 -0.85 -12.43
C SER A 75 -0.07 -0.76 -11.04
N LEU A 76 0.76 -0.54 -10.02
CA LEU A 76 0.35 -0.43 -8.62
C LEU A 76 0.70 0.94 -8.07
N VAL A 77 -0.27 1.61 -7.46
CA VAL A 77 -0.02 2.77 -6.61
C VAL A 77 0.02 2.29 -5.16
N ILE A 78 1.19 2.36 -4.54
CA ILE A 78 1.42 1.89 -3.17
C ILE A 78 1.45 3.12 -2.25
N VAL A 79 0.58 3.12 -1.23
CA VAL A 79 0.51 4.16 -0.21
C VAL A 79 0.31 3.50 1.15
N GLY A 80 1.05 3.92 2.16
CA GLY A 80 0.88 3.37 3.51
C GLY A 80 2.03 3.69 4.44
N LEU A 81 2.07 2.99 5.57
CA LEU A 81 3.09 3.13 6.60
C LEU A 81 3.57 1.74 7.06
N THR A 82 4.83 1.59 7.47
CA THR A 82 5.93 2.56 7.36
C THR A 82 6.69 2.39 6.04
N THR A 83 7.31 3.48 5.57
CA THR A 83 7.98 3.54 4.27
C THR A 83 9.12 2.52 4.17
N ASN A 84 10.01 2.49 5.15
CA ASN A 84 11.23 1.67 5.22
C ASN A 84 11.02 0.22 5.71
N HIS A 85 9.77 -0.21 5.80
CA HIS A 85 9.42 -1.57 6.16
C HIS A 85 8.34 -2.07 5.20
N CYS A 86 7.07 -1.98 5.59
CA CYS A 86 5.98 -2.61 4.85
C CYS A 86 5.86 -2.10 3.41
N CYS A 87 5.96 -0.78 3.19
CA CYS A 87 5.87 -0.21 1.85
C CYS A 87 7.08 -0.58 1.00
N GLU A 88 8.31 -0.43 1.51
CA GLU A 88 9.54 -0.80 0.80
C GLU A 88 9.55 -2.27 0.40
N THR A 89 9.36 -3.20 1.35
CA THR A 89 9.41 -4.63 1.06
C THR A 89 8.36 -5.03 0.03
N THR A 90 7.14 -4.48 0.15
CA THR A 90 6.07 -4.73 -0.82
C THR A 90 6.41 -4.14 -2.19
N THR A 91 6.99 -2.94 -2.24
CA THR A 91 7.38 -2.26 -3.50
C THR A 91 8.48 -3.02 -4.22
N ARG A 92 9.53 -3.45 -3.52
CA ARG A 92 10.62 -4.25 -4.11
C ARG A 92 10.10 -5.57 -4.68
N MET A 93 9.24 -6.26 -3.92
CA MET A 93 8.63 -7.50 -4.39
C MET A 93 7.73 -7.29 -5.60
N ALA A 94 6.88 -6.25 -5.59
CA ALA A 94 6.04 -5.94 -6.73
C ALA A 94 6.86 -5.66 -8.00
N GLY A 95 7.94 -4.87 -7.89
CA GLY A 95 8.88 -4.63 -9.00
C GLY A 95 9.51 -5.92 -9.51
N ASN A 96 10.03 -6.77 -8.61
CA ASN A 96 10.61 -8.06 -8.97
C ASN A 96 9.62 -9.06 -9.58
N LEU A 97 8.33 -8.95 -9.22
CA LEU A 97 7.24 -9.73 -9.83
C LEU A 97 6.77 -9.14 -11.18
N GLY A 98 7.38 -8.03 -11.64
CA GLY A 98 7.09 -7.41 -12.92
C GLY A 98 5.92 -6.42 -12.94
N PHE A 99 5.46 -5.95 -11.77
CA PHE A 99 4.48 -4.86 -11.70
C PHE A 99 5.18 -3.51 -11.81
N ARG A 100 4.58 -2.57 -12.55
CA ARG A 100 5.04 -1.17 -12.55
C ARG A 100 4.58 -0.49 -11.28
N CYS A 101 5.52 -0.10 -10.41
CA CYS A 101 5.17 0.45 -9.11
C CYS A 101 5.30 1.97 -9.07
N ILE A 102 4.32 2.61 -8.46
CA ILE A 102 4.30 4.04 -8.13
C ILE A 102 4.18 4.11 -6.61
N LEU A 103 5.22 4.58 -5.93
CA LEU A 103 5.19 4.71 -4.47
C LEU A 103 4.88 6.17 -4.09
N CYS A 104 3.79 6.36 -3.35
CA CYS A 104 3.40 7.69 -2.87
C CYS A 104 4.25 8.07 -1.65
N LYS A 105 4.91 9.22 -1.73
CA LYS A 105 5.62 9.82 -0.60
C LYS A 105 4.63 10.21 0.50
N THR A 106 4.77 9.59 1.66
CA THR A 106 3.97 9.92 2.85
C THR A 106 4.59 11.04 3.68
N ILE A 107 3.75 11.79 4.40
CA ILE A 107 4.10 13.08 5.00
C ILE A 107 4.95 12.97 6.28
N LYS A 108 4.95 11.82 6.98
CA LYS A 108 5.83 11.58 8.14
C LYS A 108 7.19 11.08 7.65
N ALA A 109 8.02 12.03 7.23
CA ALA A 109 9.36 11.78 6.72
C ALA A 109 10.42 12.02 7.80
N ASN A 110 11.26 11.01 8.04
CA ASN A 110 12.55 11.13 8.73
C ASN A 110 13.68 10.80 7.74
N GLU A 111 14.94 10.88 8.17
CA GLU A 111 16.09 10.55 7.30
C GLU A 111 15.98 9.14 6.68
N VAL A 112 15.53 8.16 7.46
CA VAL A 112 15.30 6.78 7.02
C VAL A 112 14.26 6.71 5.90
N HIS A 113 13.19 7.50 5.98
CA HIS A 113 12.19 7.62 4.91
C HIS A 113 12.81 8.14 3.61
N PHE A 114 13.65 9.18 3.65
CA PHE A 114 14.29 9.71 2.45
C PHE A 114 15.26 8.72 1.80
N ASN A 115 16.11 8.07 2.60
CA ASN A 115 17.05 7.06 2.10
C ASN A 115 16.31 5.88 1.46
N THR A 116 15.19 5.46 2.05
CA THR A 116 14.34 4.42 1.48
C THR A 116 13.81 4.82 0.11
N LEU A 117 13.22 6.02 0.00
CA LEU A 117 12.68 6.50 -1.27
C LEU A 117 13.77 6.57 -2.36
N ALA A 118 14.97 7.05 -2.01
CA ALA A 118 16.10 7.10 -2.93
C ALA A 118 16.50 5.70 -3.43
N SER A 119 16.55 4.70 -2.55
CA SER A 119 16.90 3.32 -2.89
C SER A 119 15.85 2.56 -3.71
N LEU A 120 14.63 3.09 -3.81
CA LEU A 120 13.52 2.51 -4.56
C LEU A 120 13.30 3.19 -5.91
N ASN A 121 13.65 4.48 -6.01
CA ASN A 121 13.41 5.25 -7.21
C ASN A 121 14.17 4.67 -8.41
N GLU A 122 13.50 4.60 -9.55
CA GLU A 122 14.00 4.11 -10.84
C GLU A 122 14.34 2.61 -10.92
N GLU A 123 14.71 1.97 -9.81
CA GLU A 123 14.96 0.52 -9.76
C GLU A 123 13.68 -0.29 -9.51
N PHE A 124 12.87 0.11 -8.52
CA PHE A 124 11.70 -0.66 -8.08
C PHE A 124 10.39 0.10 -8.25
N ALA A 125 10.41 1.43 -8.22
CA ALA A 125 9.22 2.26 -8.37
C ALA A 125 9.54 3.67 -8.89
N THR A 126 8.52 4.35 -9.42
CA THR A 126 8.52 5.80 -9.55
C THR A 126 8.02 6.42 -8.25
N ILE A 127 8.81 7.31 -7.65
CA ILE A 127 8.40 8.02 -6.43
C ILE A 127 7.61 9.27 -6.79
N VAL A 128 6.40 9.41 -6.26
CA VAL A 128 5.51 10.54 -6.55
C VAL A 128 4.87 11.11 -5.30
N THR A 129 4.35 12.33 -5.40
CA THR A 129 3.53 12.96 -4.37
C THR A 129 2.05 12.61 -4.55
N THR A 130 1.27 12.73 -3.48
CA THR A 130 -0.20 12.63 -3.55
C THR A 130 -0.79 13.55 -4.62
N LYS A 131 -0.23 14.77 -4.77
CA LYS A 131 -0.70 15.74 -5.77
C LYS A 131 -0.53 15.22 -7.20
N GLN A 132 0.64 14.69 -7.53
CA GLN A 132 0.91 14.13 -8.86
C GLN A 132 -0.01 12.96 -9.20
N ILE A 133 -0.31 12.08 -8.23
CA ILE A 133 -1.26 10.98 -8.44
C ILE A 133 -2.66 11.53 -8.74
N LEU A 134 -3.10 12.53 -7.97
CA LEU A 134 -4.42 13.14 -8.17
C LEU A 134 -4.54 13.82 -9.54
N GLU A 135 -3.48 14.50 -9.99
CA GLU A 135 -3.42 15.11 -11.33
C GLU A 135 -3.51 14.03 -12.42
N SER A 136 -2.84 12.89 -12.26
CA SER A 136 -2.92 11.77 -13.21
C SER A 136 -4.29 11.11 -13.25
N ILE A 137 -4.97 10.97 -12.10
CA ILE A 137 -6.33 10.41 -12.04
C ILE A 137 -7.33 11.36 -12.72
N ALA A 138 -7.16 12.67 -12.59
CA ALA A 138 -8.04 13.65 -13.21
C ALA A 138 -8.00 13.64 -14.75
N THR A 139 -7.02 12.96 -15.34
CA THR A 139 -6.85 12.81 -16.79
C THR A 139 -7.30 11.45 -17.34
N LEU A 140 -7.80 10.55 -16.49
CA LEU A 140 -8.40 9.27 -16.87
C LEU A 140 -9.86 9.45 -17.32
#